data_AF-A0A349MDR9-F1
#
_entry.id   AF-A0A349MDR9-F1
#
_cell.length_a   1.000
_cell.length_b   1.000
_cell.length_c   1.000
_cell.angle_alpha   90.00
_cell.angle_beta   90.00
_cell.angle_gamma   90.00
#
_symmetry.space_group_name_H-M   'P 1'
#
loop_
_entity.id
_entity.type
_entity.pdbx_description
1 polymer ?
#
loop_
_entity_poly.entity_id
_entity_poly.type
_entity_poly.pdbx_seq_one_letter_code
_entity_poly.pdbx_strand_id
1 'polypeptide(L)'
;MIRCLLALALVLSTSISWGQAAIRGKMTDAQTGETLIGANVVIKSPYMGAMADLDGNFILDGLAPGTYEVVGSFIGYTPITETVTVDNDVVLLDFNLYIETYVIEQAAEVVAKVDRSRDVYMENIKKKSAASMDFISSQQIKQAGDSDAAGAIKRVPGVSTVGNFVFVRGLSDRYIKTTLNGAEVPSMNPRRNSIEMDLFPTNLVDNLVIMKTQTANLPGDWAGAYISVETKDFPEQFMLNYSSTVGVNDQTTFQTVLGSNQGSTDWLGFDDG
;
A
#
# COMPACT_ATOMS: atom_id res chain seq x y z
N MET A 1 -16.46 -88.99 -26.97
CA MET A 1 -16.84 -87.56 -27.10
C MET A 1 -16.85 -86.80 -25.77
N ILE A 2 -17.27 -87.41 -24.65
CA ILE A 2 -17.28 -86.76 -23.32
C ILE A 2 -15.89 -86.34 -22.78
N ARG A 3 -14.82 -87.08 -23.09
CA ARG A 3 -13.45 -86.73 -22.67
C ARG A 3 -12.87 -85.49 -23.38
N CYS A 4 -13.29 -85.20 -24.61
CA CYS A 4 -12.87 -83.98 -25.32
C CYS A 4 -13.66 -82.74 -24.84
N LEU A 5 -14.90 -82.92 -24.39
CA LEU A 5 -15.71 -81.83 -23.83
C LEU A 5 -15.21 -81.39 -22.45
N LEU A 6 -14.71 -82.30 -21.60
CA LEU A 6 -14.10 -81.92 -20.32
C LEU A 6 -12.77 -81.18 -20.49
N ALA A 7 -11.96 -81.55 -21.49
CA ALA A 7 -10.69 -80.87 -21.75
C ALA A 7 -10.89 -79.43 -22.27
N LEU A 8 -11.96 -79.18 -23.03
CA LEU A 8 -12.29 -77.85 -23.55
C LEU A 8 -12.83 -76.90 -22.45
N ALA A 9 -13.54 -77.44 -21.45
CA ALA A 9 -14.02 -76.66 -20.31
C ALA A 9 -12.90 -76.23 -19.33
N LEU A 10 -11.79 -76.97 -19.27
CA LEU A 10 -10.66 -76.66 -18.38
C LEU A 10 -9.72 -75.58 -18.96
N VAL A 11 -9.73 -75.34 -20.27
CA VAL A 11 -8.94 -74.27 -20.91
C VAL A 11 -9.65 -72.91 -20.82
N LEU A 12 -10.99 -72.92 -20.66
CA LEU A 12 -11.80 -71.70 -20.51
C LEU A 12 -11.80 -71.12 -19.08
N SER A 13 -11.15 -71.77 -18.12
CA SER A 13 -11.01 -71.32 -16.73
C SER A 13 -9.68 -70.60 -16.46
N THR A 14 -9.00 -70.14 -17.51
CA THR A 14 -7.90 -69.17 -17.36
C THR A 14 -8.49 -67.85 -16.90
N SER A 15 -8.46 -67.64 -15.58
CA SER A 15 -8.79 -66.37 -14.95
C SER A 15 -7.94 -65.27 -15.59
N ILE A 16 -8.56 -64.41 -16.39
CA ILE A 16 -7.96 -63.15 -16.81
C ILE A 16 -7.79 -62.35 -15.52
N SER A 17 -6.56 -62.32 -14.98
CA SER A 17 -6.20 -61.41 -13.91
C SER A 17 -6.06 -60.04 -14.55
N TRP A 18 -7.07 -59.20 -14.37
CA TRP A 18 -6.97 -57.78 -14.69
C TRP A 18 -6.02 -57.21 -13.65
N GLY A 19 -4.84 -56.74 -14.06
CA GLY A 19 -3.97 -55.96 -13.18
C GLY A 19 -4.77 -54.74 -12.73
N GLN A 20 -5.17 -54.70 -11.46
CA GLN A 20 -5.80 -53.52 -10.90
C GLN A 20 -4.69 -52.52 -10.62
N ALA A 21 -4.58 -51.50 -11.46
CA ALA A 21 -3.69 -50.39 -11.18
C ALA A 21 -4.18 -49.68 -9.91
N ALA A 22 -3.23 -49.25 -9.09
CA ALA A 22 -3.54 -48.65 -7.80
C ALA A 22 -2.60 -47.49 -7.50
N ILE A 23 -3.12 -46.45 -6.87
CA ILE A 23 -2.30 -45.37 -6.30
C ILE A 23 -2.21 -45.63 -4.80
N ARG A 24 -0.99 -45.67 -4.29
CA ARG A 24 -0.71 -45.79 -2.86
C ARG A 24 0.14 -44.63 -2.43
N GLY A 25 0.08 -44.29 -1.16
CA GLY A 25 1.02 -43.35 -0.59
C GLY A 25 0.61 -42.93 0.80
N LYS A 26 1.24 -41.86 1.26
CA LYS A 26 1.11 -41.39 2.62
C LYS A 26 0.72 -39.92 2.69
N MET A 27 -0.12 -39.60 3.66
CA MET A 27 -0.56 -38.26 4.00
C MET A 27 0.23 -37.78 5.23
N THR A 28 1.01 -36.72 5.08
CA THR A 28 1.84 -36.15 6.15
C THR A 28 1.68 -34.63 6.26
N ASP A 29 1.86 -34.10 7.46
CA ASP A 29 2.01 -32.67 7.70
C ASP A 29 3.40 -32.23 7.18
N ALA A 30 3.43 -31.24 6.31
CA ALA A 30 4.66 -30.76 5.67
C ALA A 30 5.63 -30.05 6.64
N GLN A 31 5.15 -29.53 7.77
CA GLN A 31 5.94 -28.82 8.77
C GLN A 31 6.46 -29.75 9.87
N THR A 32 5.61 -30.63 10.39
CA THR A 32 5.95 -31.50 11.53
C THR A 32 6.42 -32.88 11.08
N GLY A 33 6.07 -33.31 9.87
CA GLY A 33 6.29 -34.68 9.39
C GLY A 33 5.37 -35.71 10.03
N GLU A 34 4.39 -35.29 10.83
CA GLU A 34 3.41 -36.17 11.45
C GLU A 34 2.43 -36.75 10.44
N THR A 35 1.91 -37.94 10.71
CA THR A 35 0.97 -38.65 9.83
C THR A 35 -0.45 -38.12 9.99
N LEU A 36 -1.11 -37.83 8.87
CA LEU A 36 -2.46 -37.27 8.86
C LEU A 36 -3.51 -38.39 8.81
N ILE A 37 -3.92 -38.83 9.99
CA ILE A 37 -4.93 -39.88 10.17
C ILE A 37 -6.30 -39.36 9.73
N GLY A 38 -6.95 -40.08 8.82
CA GLY A 38 -8.26 -39.72 8.32
C GLY A 38 -8.30 -38.59 7.29
N ALA A 39 -7.14 -38.24 6.71
CA ALA A 39 -7.08 -37.41 5.51
C ALA A 39 -7.81 -38.09 4.33
N ASN A 40 -8.46 -37.30 3.48
CA ASN A 40 -9.21 -37.77 2.32
C ASN A 40 -8.39 -37.58 1.05
N VAL A 41 -8.29 -38.62 0.24
CA VAL A 41 -7.69 -38.59 -1.08
C VAL A 41 -8.77 -38.89 -2.11
N VAL A 42 -9.00 -37.98 -3.06
CA VAL A 42 -10.12 -38.08 -4.00
C VAL A 42 -9.67 -37.78 -5.43
N ILE A 43 -10.07 -38.61 -6.37
CA ILE A 43 -10.02 -38.36 -7.81
C ILE A 43 -11.36 -37.73 -8.22
N LYS A 44 -11.31 -36.61 -8.94
CA LYS A 44 -12.55 -35.90 -9.37
C LYS A 44 -13.26 -36.59 -10.54
N SER A 45 -12.51 -37.22 -11.43
CA SER A 45 -13.04 -37.91 -12.61
C SER A 45 -12.17 -39.13 -12.97
N PRO A 46 -12.65 -40.37 -12.75
CA PRO A 46 -13.92 -40.74 -12.11
C PRO A 46 -13.95 -40.33 -10.63
N TYR A 47 -15.14 -40.10 -10.07
CA TYR A 47 -15.27 -39.77 -8.65
C TYR A 47 -14.98 -41.01 -7.79
N MET A 48 -13.78 -41.07 -7.24
CA MET A 48 -13.29 -42.17 -6.41
C MET A 48 -12.45 -41.60 -5.29
N GLY A 49 -12.57 -42.12 -4.06
CA GLY A 49 -11.81 -41.62 -2.93
C GLY A 49 -11.49 -42.69 -1.92
N ALA A 50 -10.43 -42.44 -1.14
CA ALA A 50 -9.97 -43.26 -0.04
C ALA A 50 -9.62 -42.36 1.15
N MET A 51 -9.71 -42.94 2.34
CA MET A 51 -9.35 -42.28 3.59
C MET A 51 -8.03 -42.86 4.10
N ALA A 52 -7.15 -42.01 4.63
CA ALA A 52 -5.88 -42.41 5.20
C ALA A 52 -6.06 -43.14 6.55
N ASP A 53 -5.29 -44.20 6.77
CA ASP A 53 -5.31 -45.04 7.98
C ASP A 53 -4.58 -44.42 9.18
N LEU A 54 -4.39 -45.20 10.25
CA LEU A 54 -3.72 -44.77 11.48
C LEU A 54 -2.24 -44.39 11.27
N ASP A 55 -1.61 -44.94 10.24
CA ASP A 55 -0.23 -44.64 9.86
C ASP A 55 -0.14 -43.59 8.74
N GLY A 56 -1.29 -42.99 8.36
CA GLY A 56 -1.42 -41.99 7.30
C GLY A 56 -1.39 -42.57 5.89
N ASN A 57 -1.42 -43.89 5.70
CA ASN A 57 -1.37 -44.51 4.39
C ASN A 57 -2.76 -44.56 3.73
N PHE A 58 -2.81 -44.39 2.42
CA PHE A 58 -4.03 -44.53 1.63
C PHE A 58 -3.81 -45.43 0.41
N ILE A 59 -4.90 -46.01 -0.10
CA ILE A 59 -4.91 -46.86 -1.28
C ILE A 59 -6.15 -46.53 -2.12
N LEU A 60 -5.94 -46.15 -3.37
CA LEU A 60 -6.97 -46.05 -4.41
C LEU A 60 -6.75 -47.19 -5.40
N ASP A 61 -7.63 -48.19 -5.39
CA ASP A 61 -7.53 -49.39 -6.21
C ASP A 61 -8.55 -49.43 -7.36
N GLY A 62 -8.33 -50.35 -8.30
CA GLY A 62 -9.25 -50.57 -9.42
C GLY A 62 -9.26 -49.44 -10.45
N LEU A 63 -8.14 -48.73 -10.60
CA LEU A 63 -7.98 -47.67 -11.60
C LEU A 63 -7.65 -48.29 -12.97
N ALA A 64 -8.19 -47.68 -14.02
CA ALA A 64 -7.82 -48.01 -15.39
C ALA A 64 -6.52 -47.26 -15.78
N PRO A 65 -5.76 -47.74 -16.77
CA PRO A 65 -4.65 -46.97 -17.29
C PRO A 65 -5.10 -45.59 -17.79
N GLY A 66 -4.50 -44.53 -17.28
CA GLY A 66 -4.91 -43.15 -17.55
C GLY A 66 -4.20 -42.13 -16.66
N THR A 67 -4.43 -40.86 -16.94
CA THR A 67 -3.93 -39.75 -16.11
C THR A 67 -5.06 -39.23 -15.24
N TYR A 68 -4.81 -39.13 -13.93
CA TYR A 68 -5.79 -38.73 -12.93
C TYR A 68 -5.30 -37.51 -12.15
N GLU A 69 -6.22 -36.59 -11.85
CA GLU A 69 -6.02 -35.53 -10.87
C GLU A 69 -6.47 -36.04 -9.50
N VAL A 70 -5.50 -36.25 -8.61
CA VAL A 70 -5.70 -36.75 -7.26
C VAL A 70 -5.60 -35.58 -6.29
N VAL A 71 -6.63 -35.39 -5.48
CA VAL A 71 -6.72 -34.31 -4.50
C VAL A 71 -6.58 -34.89 -3.09
N GLY A 72 -5.49 -34.54 -2.41
CA GLY A 72 -5.31 -34.79 -0.98
C GLY A 72 -5.88 -33.64 -0.15
N SER A 73 -6.70 -33.94 0.84
CA SER A 73 -7.35 -32.93 1.68
C SER A 73 -7.55 -33.42 3.12
N PHE A 74 -7.45 -32.51 4.08
CA PHE A 74 -7.74 -32.78 5.49
C PHE A 74 -8.27 -31.52 6.17
N ILE A 75 -9.03 -31.67 7.25
CA ILE A 75 -9.66 -30.54 7.93
C ILE A 75 -8.56 -29.65 8.54
N GLY A 76 -8.58 -28.36 8.20
CA GLY A 76 -7.58 -27.40 8.66
C GLY A 76 -6.28 -27.40 7.85
N TYR A 77 -6.26 -28.03 6.67
CA TYR A 77 -5.12 -28.07 5.75
C TYR A 77 -5.53 -27.59 4.37
N THR A 78 -4.60 -26.94 3.66
CA THR A 78 -4.80 -26.54 2.26
C THR A 78 -4.83 -27.78 1.37
N PRO A 79 -5.90 -28.01 0.58
CA PRO A 79 -5.97 -29.18 -0.30
C PRO A 79 -4.94 -29.06 -1.43
N ILE A 80 -4.23 -30.14 -1.72
CA ILE A 80 -3.23 -30.23 -2.79
C ILE A 80 -3.76 -31.12 -3.90
N THR A 81 -3.63 -30.68 -5.14
CA THR A 81 -3.99 -31.47 -6.34
C THR A 81 -2.71 -31.86 -7.07
N GLU A 82 -2.52 -33.16 -7.27
CA GLU A 82 -1.40 -33.72 -8.02
C GLU A 82 -1.91 -34.51 -9.23
N THR A 83 -1.18 -34.43 -10.34
CA THR A 83 -1.51 -35.19 -11.55
C THR A 83 -0.63 -36.42 -11.63
N VAL A 84 -1.24 -37.61 -11.67
CA VAL A 84 -0.53 -38.89 -11.75
C VAL A 84 -0.99 -39.69 -12.95
N THR A 85 -0.03 -40.16 -13.74
CA THR A 85 -0.27 -41.13 -14.81
C THR A 85 -0.11 -42.54 -14.24
N VAL A 86 -1.19 -43.30 -14.31
CA VAL A 86 -1.28 -44.69 -13.87
C VAL A 86 -1.32 -45.55 -15.13
N ASP A 87 -0.37 -46.49 -15.25
CA ASP A 87 -0.41 -47.49 -16.31
C ASP A 87 -1.12 -48.76 -15.79
N ASN A 88 -0.38 -49.84 -15.54
CA ASN A 88 -0.91 -51.11 -15.03
C ASN A 88 -0.24 -51.55 -13.71
N ASP A 89 0.53 -50.66 -13.10
CA ASP A 89 1.32 -50.90 -11.89
C ASP A 89 0.82 -50.06 -10.70
N VAL A 90 1.37 -50.35 -9.53
CA VAL A 90 1.15 -49.55 -8.32
C VAL A 90 2.03 -48.31 -8.37
N VAL A 91 1.41 -47.13 -8.37
CA VAL A 91 2.11 -45.85 -8.35
C VAL A 91 2.13 -45.30 -6.91
N LEU A 92 3.29 -44.81 -6.48
CA LEU A 92 3.45 -44.16 -5.18
C LEU A 92 3.26 -42.65 -5.30
N LEU A 93 2.35 -42.07 -4.51
CA LEU A 93 2.06 -40.65 -4.44
C LEU A 93 1.90 -40.21 -2.98
N ASP A 94 2.88 -39.50 -2.45
CA ASP A 94 2.82 -38.97 -1.10
C ASP A 94 2.36 -37.50 -1.11
N PHE A 95 1.45 -37.16 -0.20
CA PHE A 95 0.98 -35.79 -0.02
C PHE A 95 1.53 -35.20 1.27
N ASN A 96 2.27 -34.10 1.14
CA ASN A 96 2.70 -33.28 2.26
C ASN A 96 1.80 -32.06 2.35
N LEU A 97 0.74 -32.13 3.17
CA LEU A 97 -0.22 -31.05 3.31
C LEU A 97 0.32 -29.97 4.26
N TYR A 98 0.04 -28.72 3.94
CA TYR A 98 0.32 -27.59 4.81
C TYR A 98 -0.93 -27.22 5.60
N ILE A 99 -0.77 -26.92 6.89
CA ILE A 99 -1.84 -26.34 7.70
C ILE A 99 -2.36 -25.12 6.97
N GLU A 100 -3.69 -25.04 6.86
CA GLU A 100 -4.38 -23.89 6.30
C GLU A 100 -4.21 -22.73 7.27
N THR A 101 -3.09 -22.02 7.15
CA THR A 101 -2.90 -20.76 7.84
C THR A 101 -3.86 -19.79 7.18
N TYR A 102 -4.83 -19.29 7.94
CA TYR A 102 -5.59 -18.11 7.60
C TYR A 102 -4.64 -16.91 7.63
N VAL A 103 -3.71 -16.83 6.68
CA VAL A 103 -3.08 -15.57 6.35
C VAL A 103 -4.23 -14.76 5.78
N ILE A 104 -4.66 -13.78 6.55
CA ILE A 104 -5.52 -12.73 6.04
C ILE A 104 -4.70 -12.09 4.92
N GLU A 105 -4.82 -12.59 3.70
CA GLU A 105 -4.36 -11.94 2.47
C GLU A 105 -5.24 -10.73 2.14
N GLN A 106 -5.71 -10.01 3.18
CA GLN A 106 -5.67 -8.56 3.10
C GLN A 106 -4.22 -8.13 3.35
N ALA A 107 -3.34 -8.50 2.42
CA ALA A 107 -2.54 -7.46 1.84
C ALA A 107 -3.57 -6.45 1.30
N ALA A 108 -3.87 -5.44 2.11
CA ALA A 108 -4.10 -4.14 1.53
C ALA A 108 -2.85 -3.89 0.69
N GLU A 109 -2.89 -4.30 -0.59
CA GLU A 109 -2.04 -3.68 -1.57
C GLU A 109 -2.46 -2.21 -1.49
N VAL A 110 -1.72 -1.42 -0.72
CA VAL A 110 -1.84 0.03 -0.71
C VAL A 110 -1.23 0.46 -2.04
N VAL A 111 -1.92 0.14 -3.15
CA VAL A 111 -1.46 0.44 -4.53
C VAL A 111 -1.39 1.95 -4.74
N ALA A 112 -2.09 2.72 -3.91
CA ALA A 112 -2.01 4.17 -3.94
C ALA A 112 -1.49 4.67 -2.60
N LYS A 113 -0.21 5.05 -2.57
CA LYS A 113 0.24 6.11 -1.68
C LYS A 113 -0.72 7.28 -1.87
N VAL A 114 -1.57 7.53 -0.88
CA VAL A 114 -2.60 8.56 -0.98
C VAL A 114 -1.89 9.89 -1.17
N ASP A 115 -2.21 10.59 -2.26
CA ASP A 115 -1.61 11.89 -2.56
C ASP A 115 -2.12 12.94 -1.57
N ARG A 116 -1.30 13.21 -0.56
CA ARG A 116 -1.57 14.17 0.52
C ARG A 116 -1.47 15.62 0.05
N SER A 117 -0.92 15.88 -1.14
CA SER A 117 -0.73 17.23 -1.66
C SER A 117 -2.02 17.85 -2.22
N ARG A 118 -3.07 17.03 -2.42
CA ARG A 118 -4.34 17.44 -3.04
C ARG A 118 -5.31 17.99 -2.01
N ASP A 119 -6.02 19.06 -2.41
CA ASP A 119 -7.09 19.66 -1.61
C ASP A 119 -8.17 18.67 -1.19
N VAL A 120 -8.56 17.77 -2.10
CA VAL A 120 -9.60 16.78 -1.85
C VAL A 120 -9.23 15.85 -0.69
N TYR A 121 -7.95 15.50 -0.56
CA TYR A 121 -7.49 14.67 0.56
C TYR A 121 -7.66 15.42 1.89
N MET A 122 -7.11 16.64 1.95
CA MET A 122 -7.16 17.47 3.16
C MET A 122 -8.60 17.85 3.55
N GLU A 123 -9.48 18.08 2.58
CA GLU A 123 -10.90 18.35 2.82
C GLU A 123 -11.61 17.14 3.45
N ASN A 124 -11.26 15.92 3.05
CA ASN A 124 -11.78 14.71 3.69
C ASN A 124 -11.26 14.54 5.12
N ILE A 125 -10.01 14.93 5.40
CA ILE A 125 -9.46 14.95 6.77
C ILE A 125 -10.20 15.98 7.62
N LYS A 126 -10.40 17.20 7.10
CA LYS A 126 -11.16 18.27 7.77
C LYS A 126 -12.59 17.83 8.11
N LYS A 127 -13.30 17.16 7.19
CA LYS A 127 -14.66 16.64 7.43
C LYS A 127 -14.74 15.58 8.52
N LYS A 128 -13.68 14.79 8.71
CA LYS A 128 -13.58 13.76 9.74
C LYS A 128 -13.09 14.30 11.09
N SER A 129 -12.52 15.51 11.11
CA SER A 129 -12.02 16.14 12.32
C SER A 129 -13.17 16.64 13.20
N ALA A 130 -13.15 16.27 14.48
CA ALA A 130 -14.04 16.85 15.49
C ALA A 130 -13.63 18.28 15.88
N ALA A 131 -12.38 18.67 15.60
CA ALA A 131 -11.84 20.00 15.85
C ALA A 131 -12.03 20.93 14.66
N SER A 132 -12.13 22.24 14.95
CA SER A 132 -12.05 23.30 13.94
C SER A 132 -10.65 23.30 13.33
N MET A 133 -10.57 22.70 12.15
CA MET A 133 -9.36 22.54 11.35
C MET A 133 -9.50 23.32 10.05
N ASP A 134 -8.47 24.08 9.72
CA ASP A 134 -8.27 24.64 8.40
C ASP A 134 -6.90 24.20 7.87
N PHE A 135 -6.73 24.27 6.57
CA PHE A 135 -5.48 23.86 5.93
C PHE A 135 -5.21 24.71 4.70
N ILE A 136 -3.96 24.67 4.23
CA ILE A 136 -3.57 25.03 2.88
C ILE A 136 -2.68 23.91 2.34
N SER A 137 -3.06 23.35 1.20
CA SER A 137 -2.34 22.22 0.60
C SER A 137 -1.23 22.68 -0.34
N SER A 138 -0.28 21.80 -0.64
CA SER A 138 0.78 22.02 -1.63
C SER A 138 0.20 22.31 -3.02
N GLN A 139 -0.97 21.75 -3.37
CA GLN A 139 -1.69 22.11 -4.59
C GLN A 139 -2.10 23.59 -4.58
N GLN A 140 -2.71 24.08 -3.50
CA GLN A 140 -3.13 25.48 -3.37
C GLN A 140 -1.94 26.43 -3.32
N ILE A 141 -0.90 26.07 -2.56
CA ILE A 141 0.34 26.85 -2.45
C ILE A 141 0.97 27.05 -3.83
N LYS A 142 1.04 25.98 -4.64
CA LYS A 142 1.57 26.05 -6.03
C LYS A 142 0.70 26.90 -6.94
N GLN A 143 -0.63 26.78 -6.85
CA GLN A 143 -1.56 27.58 -7.65
C GLN A 143 -1.49 29.07 -7.29
N ALA A 144 -1.26 29.36 -6.00
CA ALA A 144 -1.12 30.71 -5.48
C ALA A 144 0.25 31.35 -5.80
N GLY A 145 1.29 30.54 -6.02
CA GLY A 145 2.65 31.02 -6.27
C GLY A 145 3.34 31.57 -5.02
N ASP A 146 3.01 31.05 -3.83
CA ASP A 146 3.63 31.50 -2.58
C ASP A 146 5.08 30.96 -2.45
N SER A 147 6.01 31.80 -2.00
CA SER A 147 7.43 31.46 -1.82
C SER A 147 7.73 30.67 -0.55
N ASP A 148 6.96 30.93 0.51
CA ASP A 148 7.18 30.44 1.86
C ASP A 148 5.85 30.21 2.62
N ALA A 149 5.93 29.56 3.78
CA ALA A 149 4.75 29.30 4.60
C ALA A 149 4.11 30.58 5.17
N ALA A 150 4.87 31.67 5.35
CA ALA A 150 4.31 32.95 5.82
C ALA A 150 3.38 33.57 4.76
N GLY A 151 3.71 33.44 3.47
CA GLY A 151 2.85 33.80 2.34
C GLY A 151 1.61 32.90 2.26
N ALA A 152 1.82 31.59 2.28
CA ALA A 152 0.75 30.60 2.13
C ALA A 152 -0.30 30.68 3.24
N ILE A 153 0.12 30.84 4.50
CA ILE A 153 -0.78 30.76 5.66
C ILE A 153 -1.75 31.95 5.76
N LYS A 154 -1.44 33.09 5.13
CA LYS A 154 -2.34 34.27 5.04
C LYS A 154 -3.68 33.96 4.37
N ARG A 155 -3.72 32.92 3.55
CA ARG A 155 -4.92 32.51 2.81
C ARG A 155 -5.92 31.75 3.67
N VAL A 156 -5.47 31.26 4.83
CA VAL A 156 -6.32 30.56 5.79
C VAL A 156 -7.25 31.56 6.46
N PRO A 157 -8.57 31.32 6.50
CA PRO A 157 -9.52 32.24 7.10
C PRO A 157 -9.18 32.54 8.56
N GLY A 158 -9.20 33.81 8.95
CA GLY A 158 -8.90 34.22 10.34
C GLY A 158 -7.43 34.09 10.72
N VAL A 159 -6.53 33.90 9.76
CA VAL A 159 -5.09 34.04 9.92
C VAL A 159 -4.67 35.37 9.28
N SER A 160 -3.80 36.10 9.97
CA SER A 160 -3.09 37.25 9.44
C SER A 160 -1.63 37.14 9.80
N THR A 161 -0.78 37.94 9.17
CA THR A 161 0.65 37.97 9.48
C THR A 161 1.11 39.41 9.60
N VAL A 162 2.02 39.68 10.51
CA VAL A 162 2.71 40.97 10.62
C VAL A 162 4.21 40.69 10.51
N GLY A 163 4.81 41.06 9.38
CA GLY A 163 6.13 40.54 9.00
C GLY A 163 6.09 39.02 8.82
N ASN A 164 7.02 38.33 9.47
CA ASN A 164 7.17 36.86 9.42
C ASN A 164 6.35 36.11 10.49
N PHE A 165 5.65 36.85 11.36
CA PHE A 165 4.90 36.29 12.48
C PHE A 165 3.43 36.11 12.14
N VAL A 166 2.88 34.97 12.54
CA VAL A 166 1.47 34.62 12.33
C VAL A 166 0.62 35.07 13.51
N PHE A 167 -0.58 35.53 13.20
CA PHE A 167 -1.64 35.87 14.12
C PHE A 167 -2.87 35.05 13.73
N VAL A 168 -3.53 34.43 14.70
CA VAL A 168 -4.74 33.63 14.44
C VAL A 168 -5.86 34.15 15.32
N ARG A 169 -7.00 34.52 14.71
CA ARG A 169 -8.16 35.13 15.39
C ARG A 169 -7.78 36.36 16.23
N GLY A 170 -6.81 37.15 15.75
CA GLY A 170 -6.31 38.35 16.44
C GLY A 170 -5.36 38.08 17.62
N LEU A 171 -5.08 36.81 17.94
CA LEU A 171 -4.09 36.44 18.95
C LEU A 171 -2.70 36.44 18.34
N SER A 172 -1.73 36.96 19.09
CA SER A 172 -0.34 37.08 18.65
C SER A 172 0.38 35.73 18.59
N ASP A 173 1.51 35.74 17.89
CA ASP A 173 2.51 34.67 17.76
C ASP A 173 2.80 33.92 19.08
N ARG A 174 2.86 34.62 20.21
CA ARG A 174 3.04 34.02 21.55
C ARG A 174 2.00 32.96 21.94
N TYR A 175 0.77 33.09 21.46
CA TYR A 175 -0.34 32.19 21.79
C TYR A 175 -0.52 31.08 20.76
N ILE A 176 0.41 30.97 19.82
CA ILE A 176 0.38 30.01 18.72
C ILE A 176 1.53 29.03 18.93
N LYS A 177 1.24 27.74 18.76
CA LYS A 177 2.24 26.68 18.73
C LYS A 177 2.47 26.28 17.29
N THR A 178 3.72 26.29 16.83
CA THR A 178 4.06 25.76 15.51
C THR A 178 4.92 24.51 15.67
N THR A 179 4.59 23.49 14.90
CA THR A 179 5.27 22.20 14.87
C THR A 179 5.63 21.83 13.44
N LEU A 180 6.65 21.01 13.28
CA LEU A 180 7.09 20.44 12.00
C LEU A 180 6.88 18.94 12.08
N ASN A 181 5.96 18.39 11.29
CA ASN A 181 5.55 16.98 11.34
C ASN A 181 5.22 16.49 12.78
N GLY A 182 4.56 17.35 13.57
CA GLY A 182 4.25 17.10 14.99
C GLY A 182 5.41 17.29 15.98
N ALA A 183 6.63 17.52 15.52
CA ALA A 183 7.75 17.88 16.39
C ALA A 183 7.74 19.38 16.69
N GLU A 184 8.00 19.74 17.95
CA GLU A 184 8.14 21.15 18.32
C GLU A 184 9.41 21.74 17.72
N VAL A 185 9.27 22.88 17.03
CA VAL A 185 10.41 23.64 16.55
C VAL A 185 10.74 24.69 17.61
N PRO A 186 11.95 24.71 18.18
CA PRO A 186 12.30 25.76 19.14
C PRO A 186 12.48 27.09 18.42
N SER A 187 12.10 28.18 19.09
CA SER A 187 12.46 29.52 18.62
C SER A 187 13.96 29.78 18.83
N MET A 188 14.58 30.51 17.90
CA MET A 188 15.95 31.02 18.06
C MET A 188 16.04 32.16 19.08
N ASN A 189 14.90 32.71 19.53
CA ASN A 189 14.85 33.82 20.45
C ASN A 189 14.38 33.36 21.85
N PRO A 190 15.21 33.47 22.91
CA PRO A 190 14.84 33.01 24.25
C PRO A 190 13.69 33.81 24.90
N ARG A 191 13.27 34.94 24.31
CA ARG A 191 12.15 35.77 24.83
C ARG A 191 10.83 35.55 24.07
N ARG A 192 10.82 34.73 23.02
CA ARG A 192 9.64 34.42 22.22
C ARG A 192 9.58 32.91 21.99
N ASN A 193 8.41 32.30 22.13
CA ASN A 193 8.21 30.90 21.74
C ASN A 193 7.77 30.76 20.27
N SER A 194 7.74 31.87 19.53
CA SER A 194 7.27 31.91 18.15
C SER A 194 8.39 31.63 17.16
N ILE A 195 8.03 30.91 16.09
CA ILE A 195 8.90 30.61 14.96
C ILE A 195 8.48 31.50 13.80
N GLU A 196 9.45 32.00 13.06
CA GLU A 196 9.22 32.74 11.83
C GLU A 196 8.82 31.77 10.71
N MET A 197 7.68 32.02 10.06
CA MET A 197 7.14 31.05 9.09
C MET A 197 7.88 31.07 7.74
N ASP A 198 8.66 32.10 7.46
CA ASP A 198 9.51 32.18 6.26
C ASP A 198 10.64 31.14 6.25
N LEU A 199 10.99 30.59 7.42
CA LEU A 199 11.92 29.47 7.57
C LEU A 199 11.46 28.19 6.84
N PHE A 200 10.17 28.09 6.51
CA PHE A 200 9.59 26.95 5.80
C PHE A 200 9.32 27.30 4.33
N PRO A 201 10.25 27.01 3.41
CA PRO A 201 10.05 27.28 2.00
C PRO A 201 8.99 26.33 1.42
N THR A 202 8.16 26.81 0.48
CA THR A 202 7.01 26.05 -0.06
C THR A 202 7.41 24.82 -0.87
N ASN A 203 8.67 24.73 -1.30
CA ASN A 203 9.20 23.52 -1.93
C ASN A 203 9.30 22.35 -0.94
N LEU A 204 9.48 22.60 0.36
CA LEU A 204 9.54 21.56 1.41
C LEU A 204 8.19 21.27 2.06
N VAL A 205 7.26 22.23 2.04
CA VAL A 205 5.94 22.10 2.65
C VAL A 205 5.00 21.30 1.75
N ASP A 206 4.38 20.25 2.29
CA ASP A 206 3.28 19.53 1.66
C ASP A 206 1.92 20.11 2.09
N ASN A 207 1.73 20.35 3.39
CA ASN A 207 0.50 20.94 3.91
C ASN A 207 0.79 21.82 5.13
N LEU A 208 0.07 22.93 5.27
CA LEU A 208 -0.02 23.63 6.55
C LEU A 208 -1.39 23.34 7.16
N VAL A 209 -1.42 22.78 8.35
CA VAL A 209 -2.65 22.43 9.08
C VAL A 209 -2.78 23.33 10.29
N ILE A 210 -3.93 23.99 10.43
CA ILE A 210 -4.20 24.98 11.48
C ILE A 210 -5.39 24.49 12.29
N MET A 211 -5.13 24.07 13.52
CA MET A 211 -6.15 23.68 14.48
C MET A 211 -6.44 24.85 15.41
N LYS A 212 -7.71 25.23 15.50
CA LYS A 212 -8.16 26.43 16.24
C LYS A 212 -8.99 26.09 17.48
N THR A 213 -9.10 24.81 17.79
CA THR A 213 -9.79 24.28 18.98
C THR A 213 -8.90 23.23 19.60
N GLN A 214 -8.73 23.27 20.92
CA GLN A 214 -7.92 22.31 21.63
C GLN A 214 -8.57 20.92 21.59
N THR A 215 -7.74 19.90 21.46
CA THR A 215 -8.12 18.50 21.51
C THR A 215 -7.15 17.75 22.41
N ALA A 216 -7.61 16.67 23.05
CA ALA A 216 -6.82 15.93 24.04
C ALA A 216 -5.54 15.28 23.49
N ASN A 217 -5.44 15.13 22.17
CA ASN A 217 -4.27 14.58 21.48
C ASN A 217 -3.20 15.64 21.14
N LEU A 218 -3.45 16.93 21.39
CA LEU A 218 -2.49 18.01 21.15
C LEU A 218 -1.89 18.53 22.46
N PRO A 219 -0.69 19.14 22.41
CA PRO A 219 -0.13 19.88 23.55
C PRO A 219 -1.10 20.96 24.05
N GLY A 220 -1.10 21.23 25.36
CA GLY A 220 -2.02 22.20 25.99
C GLY A 220 -1.47 23.64 26.09
N ASP A 221 -0.31 23.91 25.51
CA ASP A 221 0.46 25.15 25.71
C ASP A 221 0.24 26.19 24.59
N TRP A 222 -1.02 26.36 24.17
CA TRP A 222 -1.44 27.38 23.20
C TRP A 222 -2.91 27.78 23.41
N ALA A 223 -3.26 28.97 22.93
CA ALA A 223 -4.61 29.52 23.07
C ALA A 223 -5.20 30.03 21.74
N GLY A 224 -4.35 30.41 20.79
CA GLY A 224 -4.78 30.91 19.48
C GLY A 224 -4.95 29.80 18.46
N ALA A 225 -3.85 29.12 18.14
CA ALA A 225 -3.86 28.03 17.20
C ALA A 225 -2.67 27.09 17.40
N TYR A 226 -2.87 25.85 17.00
CA TYR A 226 -1.82 24.88 16.75
C TYR A 226 -1.61 24.78 15.25
N ILE A 227 -0.39 25.06 14.79
CA ILE A 227 0.00 25.01 13.39
C ILE A 227 0.96 23.83 13.19
N SER A 228 0.61 22.92 12.29
CA SER A 228 1.48 21.83 11.86
C SER A 228 1.95 22.11 10.44
N VAL A 229 3.26 22.23 10.28
CA VAL A 229 3.94 22.25 8.99
C VAL A 229 4.24 20.80 8.63
N GLU A 230 3.51 20.25 7.68
CA GLU A 230 3.75 18.91 7.16
C GLU A 230 4.68 19.02 5.94
N THR A 231 5.81 18.30 5.97
CA THR A 231 6.78 18.31 4.88
C THR A 231 6.48 17.26 3.83
N LYS A 232 6.95 17.49 2.60
CA LYS A 232 6.89 16.48 1.54
C LYS A 232 7.73 15.27 1.91
N ASP A 233 7.24 14.09 1.55
CA ASP A 233 8.02 12.86 1.67
C ASP A 233 9.27 12.91 0.78
N PHE A 234 10.32 12.24 1.23
CA PHE A 234 11.50 12.04 0.41
C PHE A 234 11.13 11.25 -0.86
N PRO A 235 11.63 11.67 -2.04
CA PRO A 235 11.34 10.96 -3.28
C PRO A 235 12.02 9.59 -3.28
N GLU A 236 11.24 8.53 -3.55
CA GLU A 236 11.73 7.15 -3.63
C GLU A 236 12.46 6.85 -4.95
N GLN A 237 12.29 7.73 -5.95
CA GLN A 237 12.93 7.67 -7.26
C GLN A 237 13.55 9.02 -7.62
N PHE A 238 14.53 9.02 -8.52
CA PHE A 238 15.14 10.26 -9.00
C PHE A 238 14.09 11.20 -9.61
N MET A 239 14.10 12.46 -9.17
CA MET A 239 13.19 13.50 -9.66
C MET A 239 14.00 14.69 -10.16
N LEU A 240 13.79 15.08 -11.42
CA LEU A 240 14.32 16.32 -12.00
C LEU A 240 13.19 17.35 -12.08
N ASN A 241 13.30 18.42 -11.31
CA ASN A 241 12.36 19.55 -11.36
C ASN A 241 13.00 20.71 -12.13
N TYR A 242 12.40 21.09 -13.26
CA TYR A 242 12.81 22.26 -14.06
C TYR A 242 11.67 23.29 -14.07
N SER A 243 11.97 24.51 -13.67
CA SER A 243 11.03 25.64 -13.70
C SER A 243 11.63 26.78 -14.50
N SER A 244 10.85 27.36 -15.42
CA SER A 244 11.19 28.59 -16.14
C SER A 244 10.02 29.55 -16.02
N THR A 245 10.31 30.81 -15.69
CA THR A 245 9.31 31.86 -15.51
C THR A 245 9.61 32.97 -16.49
N VAL A 246 8.61 33.34 -17.30
CA VAL A 246 8.67 34.50 -18.20
C VAL A 246 7.61 35.49 -17.73
N GLY A 247 8.02 36.70 -17.39
CA GLY A 247 7.13 37.78 -16.96
C GLY A 247 7.09 38.90 -17.99
N VAL A 248 5.89 39.37 -18.32
CA VAL A 248 5.67 40.58 -19.14
C VAL A 248 4.81 41.52 -18.32
N ASN A 249 5.23 42.77 -18.17
CA ASN A 249 4.46 43.81 -17.50
C ASN A 249 3.84 44.71 -18.57
N ASP A 250 2.53 44.61 -18.76
CA ASP A 250 1.80 45.32 -19.81
C ASP A 250 1.82 46.87 -19.69
N GLN A 251 2.09 47.39 -18.49
CA GLN A 251 2.20 48.84 -18.23
C GLN A 251 3.56 49.43 -18.60
N THR A 252 4.61 48.61 -18.68
CA THR A 252 6.01 49.09 -18.82
C THR A 252 6.76 48.42 -19.95
N THR A 253 6.50 47.14 -20.20
CA THR A 253 7.19 46.34 -21.21
C THR A 253 6.69 46.78 -22.59
N PHE A 254 7.61 47.25 -23.43
CA PHE A 254 7.34 47.82 -24.77
C PHE A 254 6.54 49.14 -24.79
N GLN A 255 6.34 49.79 -23.65
CA GLN A 255 5.72 51.11 -23.58
C GLN A 255 6.79 52.18 -23.42
N THR A 256 6.61 53.34 -24.07
CA THR A 256 7.51 54.48 -23.91
C THR A 256 7.27 55.13 -22.55
N VAL A 257 8.10 54.79 -21.57
CA VAL A 257 8.08 55.42 -20.24
C VAL A 257 9.03 56.62 -20.26
N LEU A 258 8.66 57.73 -19.63
CA LEU A 258 9.55 58.87 -19.43
C LEU A 258 10.69 58.46 -18.49
N GLY A 259 11.85 58.13 -19.06
CA GLY A 259 13.07 57.74 -18.34
C GLY A 259 14.26 58.63 -18.68
N SER A 260 15.36 58.48 -17.94
CA SER A 260 16.67 59.06 -18.29
C SER A 260 17.20 58.47 -19.59
N ASN A 261 18.22 59.09 -20.21
CA ASN A 261 18.94 58.48 -21.34
C ASN A 261 19.40 57.08 -20.92
N GLN A 262 18.97 56.07 -21.67
CA GLN A 262 19.33 54.67 -21.44
C GLN A 262 20.39 54.23 -22.43
N GLY A 263 21.35 53.45 -21.94
CA GLY A 263 22.38 52.78 -22.72
C GLY A 263 21.79 51.73 -23.66
N SER A 264 22.58 51.30 -24.64
CA SER A 264 22.13 50.28 -25.61
C SER A 264 21.92 48.89 -24.99
N THR A 265 22.46 48.69 -23.79
CA THR A 265 22.43 47.43 -23.04
C THR A 265 21.46 47.43 -21.85
N ASP A 266 20.85 48.58 -21.52
CA ASP A 266 19.94 48.76 -20.37
C ASP A 266 18.72 47.84 -20.40
N TRP A 267 18.25 47.45 -21.60
CA TRP A 267 17.14 46.51 -21.76
C TRP A 267 17.45 45.08 -21.26
N LEU A 268 18.74 44.74 -21.13
CA LEU A 268 19.22 43.50 -20.49
C LEU A 268 19.49 43.67 -18.99
N GLY A 269 19.24 44.86 -18.43
CA GLY A 269 19.53 45.19 -17.04
C GLY A 269 21.01 45.42 -16.74
N PHE A 270 21.85 45.63 -17.77
CA PHE A 270 23.24 46.04 -17.63
C PHE A 270 23.37 47.48 -18.12
N ASP A 271 23.79 48.37 -17.22
CA ASP A 271 24.06 49.77 -17.51
C ASP A 271 25.51 49.90 -18.01
N ASP A 272 25.72 50.58 -19.14
CA ASP A 272 27.04 50.86 -19.72
C ASP A 272 27.63 52.24 -19.33
N GLY A 273 26.92 53.01 -18.50
CA GLY A 273 27.40 54.25 -17.87
C GLY A 273 26.98 55.54 -18.56
#